data_AF-X1CV07-F1
#
_entry.id   AF-X1CV07-F1
#
_cell.length_a   1.000
_cell.length_b   1.000
_cell.length_c   1.000
_cell.angle_alpha   90.00
_cell.angle_beta   90.00
_cell.angle_gamma   90.00
#
_symmetry.space_group_name_H-M   'P 1'
#
loop_
_entity.id
_entity.type
_entity.pdbx_description
1 polymer ?
#
loop_
_entity_poly.entity_id
_entity_poly.type
_entity_poly.pdbx_seq_one_letter_code
_entity_poly.pdbx_strand_id
1 'polypeptide(L)'
;DNQKDVEELVKTVAEARADYVIVDLLNFRGETRKRFMEFLENYDSHLIPKYEELYQTDYCDKEYSRKMRKHANKIIKEHSVDKYDKMYSYRKSSTKRQKYQ
;
A
#
# COMPACT_ATOMS: atom_id res chain seq x y z
N ASP A 1 11.02 7.72 -1.31
CA ASP A 1 9.71 7.94 -1.96
C ASP A 1 9.48 9.43 -2.17
N ASN A 2 9.09 9.84 -3.38
CA ASN A 2 8.74 11.22 -3.64
C ASN A 2 7.21 11.37 -3.77
N GLN A 3 6.70 12.58 -3.55
CA GLN A 3 5.26 12.84 -3.58
C GLN A 3 4.62 12.63 -4.95
N LYS A 4 5.39 12.88 -6.01
CA LYS A 4 4.96 12.78 -7.41
C LYS A 4 4.76 11.32 -7.83
N ASP A 5 5.62 10.40 -7.39
CA ASP A 5 5.49 8.97 -7.70
C ASP A 5 4.20 8.40 -7.09
N VAL A 6 3.88 8.80 -5.85
CA VAL A 6 2.62 8.41 -5.19
C VAL A 6 1.41 8.96 -5.93
N GLU A 7 1.49 10.21 -6.40
CA GLU A 7 0.43 10.84 -7.18
C GLU A 7 0.21 10.14 -8.52
N GLU A 8 1.29 9.84 -9.24
CA GLU A 8 1.27 9.12 -10.50
C GLU A 8 0.69 7.71 -10.34
N LEU A 9 1.05 6.99 -9.26
CA LEU A 9 0.47 5.70 -8.92
C LEU A 9 -1.05 5.81 -8.72
N VAL A 10 -1.52 6.74 -7.88
CA VAL A 10 -2.95 6.89 -7.59
C VAL A 10 -3.73 7.30 -8.84
N LYS A 11 -3.19 8.22 -9.64
CA LYS A 11 -3.76 8.63 -10.91
C LYS A 11 -3.91 7.45 -11.87
N THR A 12 -2.86 6.63 -12.01
CA THR A 12 -2.88 5.42 -12.87
C THR A 12 -3.98 4.46 -12.42
N VAL A 13 -4.14 4.26 -11.11
CA VAL A 13 -5.19 3.39 -10.55
C VAL A 13 -6.60 3.97 -10.80
N ALA A 14 -6.77 5.29 -10.70
CA ALA A 14 -8.02 5.95 -11.03
C ALA A 14 -8.38 5.84 -12.53
N GLU A 15 -7.39 5.99 -13.42
CA GLU A 15 -7.56 5.81 -14.87
C GLU A 15 -7.96 4.37 -15.23
N ALA A 16 -7.48 3.39 -14.46
CA ALA A 16 -7.91 1.99 -14.55
C ALA A 16 -9.34 1.74 -14.02
N ARG A 17 -10.06 2.79 -13.59
CA ARG A 17 -11.43 2.73 -13.04
C ARG A 17 -11.54 1.87 -11.78
N ALA A 18 -10.47 1.79 -11.00
CA ALA A 18 -10.55 1.14 -9.69
C ALA A 18 -11.51 1.88 -8.77
N ASP A 19 -12.21 1.13 -7.93
CA ASP A 19 -13.12 1.71 -6.94
C ASP A 19 -12.37 2.23 -5.71
N TYR A 20 -11.26 1.58 -5.36
CA TYR A 20 -10.43 1.97 -4.24
C TYR A 20 -8.96 1.55 -4.43
N VAL A 21 -8.06 2.23 -3.72
CA VAL A 21 -6.66 1.85 -3.56
C VAL A 21 -6.25 1.98 -2.10
N ILE A 22 -5.41 1.05 -1.65
CA ILE A 22 -4.78 1.12 -0.32
C ILE A 22 -3.29 1.31 -0.55
N VAL A 23 -2.77 2.40 0.01
CA VAL A 23 -1.33 2.64 0.07
C VAL A 23 -0.88 2.37 1.50
N ASP A 24 0.04 1.43 1.66
CA ASP A 24 0.61 1.09 2.95
C ASP A 24 2.12 0.87 2.84
N LEU A 25 2.80 0.89 3.99
CA LEU A 25 4.23 0.64 4.06
C LEU A 25 4.54 -0.85 4.20
N LEU A 26 5.78 -1.21 3.89
CA LEU A 26 6.23 -2.60 3.92
C LEU A 26 6.09 -3.17 5.33
N ASN A 27 5.42 -4.33 5.43
CA ASN A 27 5.35 -5.08 6.68
C ASN A 27 6.68 -5.83 6.89
N PHE A 28 7.66 -5.09 7.37
CA PHE A 28 9.08 -5.45 7.30
C PHE A 28 9.55 -6.29 8.49
N ARG A 29 8.90 -7.44 8.67
CA ARG A 29 9.11 -8.34 9.80
C ARG A 29 9.34 -9.78 9.35
N GLY A 30 10.05 -10.54 10.18
CA GLY A 30 10.31 -11.97 9.96
C GLY A 30 10.90 -12.26 8.57
N GLU A 31 10.31 -13.23 7.87
CA GLU A 31 10.78 -13.69 6.55
C GLU A 31 10.73 -12.59 5.47
N THR A 32 9.78 -11.66 5.54
CA THR A 32 9.71 -10.53 4.61
C THR A 32 10.97 -9.68 4.68
N ARG A 33 11.46 -9.38 5.89
CA ARG A 33 12.68 -8.60 6.10
C ARG A 33 13.88 -9.29 5.47
N LYS A 34 14.04 -10.59 5.74
CA LYS A 34 15.15 -11.39 5.21
C LYS A 34 15.19 -11.36 3.68
N ARG A 35 14.08 -11.73 3.03
CA ARG A 35 14.00 -11.82 1.56
C ARG A 35 14.18 -10.47 0.89
N PHE A 36 13.65 -9.41 1.49
CA PHE A 36 13.74 -8.09 0.90
C PHE A 36 15.14 -7.50 1.05
N MET A 37 15.83 -7.72 2.18
CA MET A 37 17.23 -7.31 2.32
C MET A 37 18.14 -8.09 1.36
N GLU A 38 17.95 -9.42 1.23
CA GLU A 38 18.67 -10.23 0.23
C GLU A 38 18.40 -9.73 -1.20
N PHE A 39 17.17 -9.33 -1.51
CA PHE A 39 16.85 -8.69 -2.79
C PHE A 39 17.63 -7.36 -2.96
N LEU A 40 17.64 -6.49 -1.96
CA LEU A 40 18.40 -5.23 -2.04
C LEU A 40 19.90 -5.48 -2.21
N GLU A 41 20.48 -6.44 -1.52
CA GLU A 41 21.90 -6.79 -1.66
C GLU A 41 22.26 -7.16 -3.11
N ASN A 42 21.38 -7.90 -3.80
CA ASN A 42 21.62 -8.39 -5.15
C ASN A 42 21.32 -7.38 -6.26
N TYR A 43 20.34 -6.48 -6.04
CA TYR A 43 19.82 -5.62 -7.10
C TYR A 43 20.03 -4.13 -6.85
N ASP A 44 20.04 -3.69 -5.58
CA ASP A 44 20.12 -2.27 -5.28
C ASP A 44 20.69 -1.95 -3.89
N SER A 45 21.95 -2.34 -3.66
CA SER A 45 22.58 -2.34 -2.34
C SER A 45 22.74 -0.95 -1.71
N HIS A 46 22.71 0.11 -2.52
CA HIS A 46 22.78 1.49 -2.01
C HIS A 46 21.54 1.92 -1.20
N LEU A 47 20.44 1.16 -1.29
CA LEU A 47 19.23 1.40 -0.51
C LEU A 47 19.27 0.80 0.89
N ILE A 48 20.16 -0.18 1.15
CA ILE A 48 20.26 -0.89 2.43
C ILE A 48 20.32 0.07 3.63
N PRO A 49 21.22 1.09 3.66
CA PRO A 49 21.30 2.00 4.80
C PRO A 49 19.99 2.76 5.05
N LYS A 50 19.26 3.12 3.98
CA LYS A 50 17.98 3.83 4.10
C LYS A 50 16.90 2.94 4.70
N TYR A 51 16.87 1.66 4.34
CA TYR A 51 15.91 0.70 4.93
C TYR A 51 16.27 0.38 6.38
N GLU A 52 17.56 0.27 6.72
CA GLU A 52 17.99 0.09 8.11
C GLU A 52 17.64 1.30 8.98
N GLU A 53 17.78 2.52 8.45
CA GLU A 53 17.37 3.75 9.13
C GLU A 53 15.84 3.82 9.32
N LEU A 54 15.06 3.55 8.27
CA LEU A 54 13.61 3.63 8.31
C LEU A 54 12.96 2.48 9.11
N TYR A 55 13.61 1.33 9.21
CA TYR A 55 13.05 0.14 9.85
C TYR A 55 13.97 -0.39 10.96
N GLN A 56 14.18 0.44 11.99
CA GLN A 56 14.88 0.03 13.22
C GLN A 56 14.12 -1.04 14.03
N THR A 57 12.84 -1.21 13.74
CA THR A 57 11.98 -2.26 14.30
C THR A 57 11.32 -3.06 13.17
N ASP A 58 10.46 -4.01 13.51
CA ASP A 58 9.58 -4.73 12.57
C ASP A 58 8.64 -3.83 11.75
N TYR A 59 8.55 -2.54 12.11
CA TYR A 59 7.71 -1.55 11.46
C TYR A 59 8.53 -0.33 11.05
N CYS A 60 8.06 0.34 9.99
CA CYS A 60 8.62 1.61 9.54
C CYS A 60 8.52 2.66 10.65
N ASP A 61 9.47 3.60 10.65
CA ASP A 61 9.44 4.80 11.46
C ASP A 61 8.05 5.43 11.45
N LYS A 62 7.55 5.75 12.64
CA LYS A 62 6.16 6.19 12.84
C LYS A 62 5.90 7.53 12.16
N GLU A 63 6.86 8.44 12.22
CA GLU A 63 6.71 9.78 11.67
C GLU A 63 6.75 9.76 10.13
N TYR A 64 7.66 8.99 9.55
CA TYR A 64 7.68 8.71 8.12
C TYR A 64 6.37 8.08 7.66
N SER A 65 5.93 7.05 8.37
CA SER A 65 4.71 6.31 8.06
C SER A 65 3.45 7.19 8.12
N ARG A 66 3.37 8.08 9.12
CA ARG A 66 2.29 9.06 9.27
C ARG A 66 2.28 10.06 8.12
N LYS A 67 3.44 10.60 7.74
CA LYS A 67 3.57 11.55 6.62
C LYS A 67 3.15 10.92 5.29
N MET A 68 3.63 9.72 5.00
CA MET A 68 3.30 9.00 3.77
C MET A 68 1.81 8.69 3.67
N ARG A 69 1.19 8.13 4.74
CA ARG A 69 -0.25 7.85 4.73
C ARG A 69 -1.08 9.12 4.62
N LYS A 70 -0.70 10.21 5.29
CA LYS A 70 -1.40 11.49 5.16
C LYS A 70 -1.39 12.00 3.72
N HIS A 71 -0.23 11.95 3.06
CA HIS A 71 -0.07 12.36 1.67
C HIS A 71 -0.90 11.49 0.72
N ALA A 72 -0.72 10.16 0.79
CA ALA A 72 -1.46 9.22 -0.04
C ALA A 72 -2.98 9.37 0.14
N ASN A 73 -3.48 9.43 1.37
CA ASN A 73 -4.92 9.57 1.64
C ASN A 73 -5.51 10.87 1.09
N LYS A 74 -4.73 11.95 1.02
CA LYS A 74 -5.17 13.19 0.38
C LYS A 74 -5.41 12.95 -1.11
N ILE A 75 -4.42 12.40 -1.82
CA ILE A 75 -4.49 12.15 -3.26
C ILE A 75 -5.59 11.13 -3.60
N ILE A 76 -5.70 10.05 -2.82
CA ILE A 76 -6.73 9.01 -2.99
C ILE A 76 -8.14 9.63 -3.01
N LYS A 77 -8.39 10.59 -2.10
CA LYS A 77 -9.67 11.32 -2.06
C LYS A 77 -9.85 12.27 -3.24
N GLU A 78 -8.80 13.00 -3.62
CA GLU A 78 -8.82 13.91 -4.78
C GLU A 78 -9.16 13.16 -6.08
N HIS A 79 -8.71 11.91 -6.21
CA HIS A 79 -8.99 11.04 -7.36
C HIS A 79 -10.22 10.12 -7.19
N SER A 80 -10.99 10.24 -6.10
CA SER A 80 -12.22 9.45 -5.84
C SER A 80 -12.02 7.93 -5.88
N VAL A 81 -10.84 7.46 -5.49
CA VAL A 81 -10.48 6.03 -5.36
C VAL A 81 -10.42 5.61 -3.89
N ASP A 82 -11.39 6.05 -3.11
CA ASP A 82 -11.49 5.87 -1.66
C ASP A 82 -12.67 4.98 -1.22
N LYS A 83 -13.38 4.32 -2.16
CA LYS A 83 -14.58 3.52 -1.89
C LYS A 83 -14.28 2.13 -1.32
N TYR A 84 -13.50 2.10 -0.24
CA TYR A 84 -13.05 0.87 0.42
C TYR A 84 -14.22 0.01 0.94
N ASP A 85 -15.37 0.61 1.23
CA ASP A 85 -16.60 -0.08 1.60
C ASP A 85 -17.05 -1.11 0.55
N LYS A 86 -16.72 -0.87 -0.73
CA LYS A 86 -17.02 -1.81 -1.82
C LYS A 86 -16.27 -3.13 -1.71
N MET A 87 -15.12 -3.18 -1.03
CA MET A 87 -14.41 -4.44 -0.77
C MET A 87 -15.32 -5.48 -0.08
N TYR A 88 -16.17 -5.02 0.84
CA TYR A 88 -17.08 -5.90 1.60
C TYR A 88 -18.42 -6.14 0.88
N SER A 89 -18.74 -5.35 -0.14
CA SER A 89 -19.98 -5.48 -0.90
C SER A 89 -20.06 -6.79 -1.70
N TYR A 90 -18.92 -7.26 -2.22
CA TYR A 90 -18.81 -8.54 -2.95
C TYR A 90 -19.12 -9.76 -2.07
N ARG A 91 -18.96 -9.66 -0.75
CA ARG A 91 -19.31 -10.76 0.18
C ARG A 91 -20.81 -10.88 0.45
N LYS A 92 -21.60 -9.83 0.19
CA LYS A 92 -23.06 -9.85 0.43
C LYS A 92 -23.86 -10.47 -0.70
N SER A 93 -23.30 -10.59 -1.91
CA SER A 93 -23.98 -11.15 -3.08
C SER A 93 -23.92 -12.69 -3.16
N SER A 94 -22.91 -13.31 -2.55
CA SER A 94 -22.75 -14.78 -2.54
C SER A 94 -23.72 -15.51 -1.60
N THR A 95 -24.29 -14.83 -0.60
CA THR A 95 -25.24 -15.45 0.35
C THR A 95 -26.68 -15.52 -0.17
N LYS A 96 -27.01 -14.86 -1.30
CA LYS A 96 -28.37 -14.85 -1.87
C LYS A 96 -28.63 -15.89 -2.98
N ARG A 97 -27.62 -16.64 -3.43
CA ARG A 97 -27.76 -17.59 -4.56
C ARG A 97 -28.13 -19.04 -4.19
N GLN A 98 -28.48 -19.31 -2.94
CA GLN A 98 -28.77 -20.68 -2.46
C GLN A 98 -30.19 -20.87 -1.88
N LYS A 99 -31.17 -20.10 -2.34
CA LYS A 99 -32.58 -20.26 -1.89
C LYS A 99 -33.60 -20.61 -2.97
N TYR A 100 -33.16 -20.91 -4.20
CA TYR A 100 -34.03 -21.41 -5.26
C TYR A 100 -33.27 -22.40 -6.14
N GLN A 101 -33.20 -23.65 -5.67
CA GLN A 101 -33.08 -24.86 -6.49
C GLN A 101 -33.95 -25.93 -5.84
#